data_AF-A0A1N7G7V0-F1
#
_entry.id   AF-A0A1N7G7V0-F1
#
_cell.length_a   1.000
_cell.length_b   1.000
_cell.length_c   1.000
_cell.angle_alpha   90.00
_cell.angle_beta   90.00
_cell.angle_gamma   90.00
#
_symmetry.space_group_name_H-M   'P 1'
#
loop_
_entity.id
_entity.type
_entity.pdbx_description
1 polymer ?
#
loop_
_entity_poly.entity_id
_entity_poly.type
_entity_poly.pdbx_seq_one_letter_code
_entity_poly.pdbx_strand_id
1 'polypeptide(L)'
;MGYACPVCEAEQADAVHLANHLAITASLGREGHGEWLEEYAPEWSECSPEELGERVAPHAEEIETPEFEGTSHGHDHGRPGGLEQGLAQQSRQPGRGSLSTAAESALQEAQEMTRRMHDDSAESDSEEVADEETAETDDGSTERENENA
;
A
#
# COMPACT_ATOMS: atom_id res chain seq x y z
N MET A 1 -0.92 -12.73 -20.08
CA MET A 1 0.25 -13.00 -20.95
C MET A 1 1.29 -11.99 -20.52
N GLY A 2 2.40 -12.47 -19.99
CA GLY A 2 3.43 -11.59 -19.44
C GLY A 2 4.45 -11.20 -20.49
N TYR A 3 5.27 -10.21 -20.17
CA TYR A 3 6.25 -9.65 -21.08
C TYR A 3 7.57 -9.43 -20.38
N ALA A 4 8.68 -9.68 -21.08
CA ALA A 4 10.01 -9.32 -20.60
C ALA A 4 10.34 -7.88 -21.03
N CYS A 5 10.88 -7.09 -20.09
CA CYS A 5 11.38 -5.76 -20.42
C CYS A 5 12.58 -5.88 -21.39
N PRO A 6 12.57 -5.22 -22.55
CA PRO A 6 13.62 -5.36 -23.57
C PRO A 6 14.97 -4.74 -23.17
N VAL A 7 15.02 -3.98 -22.07
CA VAL A 7 16.23 -3.28 -21.60
C VAL A 7 16.88 -4.00 -20.42
N CYS A 8 16.09 -4.40 -19.42
CA CYS A 8 16.60 -5.02 -18.19
C CYS A 8 16.15 -6.48 -18.00
N GLU A 9 15.44 -7.06 -18.97
CA GLU A 9 14.95 -8.44 -18.98
C GLU A 9 13.99 -8.79 -17.81
N ALA A 10 13.50 -7.77 -17.10
CA ALA A 10 12.57 -7.96 -15.98
C ALA A 10 11.22 -8.47 -16.45
N GLU A 11 10.74 -9.55 -15.84
CA GLU A 11 9.46 -10.19 -16.13
C GLU A 11 8.28 -9.34 -15.60
N GLN A 12 7.30 -9.06 -16.46
CA GLN A 12 6.12 -8.25 -16.16
C GLN A 12 4.86 -9.08 -16.39
N ALA A 13 3.86 -8.92 -15.52
CA ALA A 13 2.64 -9.73 -15.55
C ALA A 13 1.79 -9.54 -16.81
N ASP A 14 1.77 -8.32 -17.35
CA ASP A 14 1.04 -7.95 -18.56
C ASP A 14 1.59 -6.65 -19.18
N ALA A 15 1.03 -6.26 -20.33
CA ALA A 15 1.44 -5.11 -21.11
C ALA A 15 1.34 -3.78 -20.34
N VAL A 16 0.37 -3.64 -19.43
CA VAL A 16 0.20 -2.43 -18.62
C VAL A 16 1.30 -2.34 -17.56
N HIS A 17 1.65 -3.47 -16.93
CA HIS A 17 2.78 -3.53 -16.00
C HIS A 17 4.11 -3.23 -16.70
N LEU A 18 4.31 -3.74 -17.91
CA LEU A 18 5.46 -3.40 -18.74
C LEU A 18 5.53 -1.90 -19.05
N ALA A 19 4.41 -1.30 -19.48
CA ALA A 19 4.34 0.12 -19.75
C ALA A 19 4.68 0.98 -18.52
N ASN A 20 4.13 0.64 -17.36
CA ASN A 20 4.44 1.33 -16.11
C ASN A 20 5.90 1.19 -15.70
N HIS A 21 6.46 -0.03 -15.83
CA HIS A 21 7.88 -0.26 -15.57
C HIS A 21 8.76 0.63 -16.44
N LEU A 22 8.50 0.67 -17.75
CA LEU A 22 9.23 1.50 -18.71
C LEU A 22 9.09 3.00 -18.41
N ALA A 23 7.87 3.48 -18.18
CA ALA A 23 7.61 4.90 -17.91
C ALA A 23 8.29 5.39 -16.63
N ILE A 24 8.23 4.62 -15.54
CA ILE A 24 8.86 4.98 -14.26
C ILE A 24 10.38 4.94 -14.37
N THR A 25 10.95 3.89 -14.98
CA THR A 25 12.40 3.75 -15.12
C THR A 25 12.99 4.82 -16.04
N ALA A 26 12.32 5.14 -17.15
CA ALA A 26 12.68 6.25 -18.03
C ALA A 26 12.58 7.60 -17.32
N SER A 27 11.52 7.84 -16.53
CA SER A 27 11.38 9.07 -15.73
C SER A 27 12.48 9.24 -14.69
N LEU A 28 13.03 8.14 -14.19
CA LEU A 28 14.17 8.13 -13.26
C LEU A 28 15.53 8.23 -13.97
N GLY A 29 15.55 8.26 -15.31
CA GLY A 29 16.77 8.26 -16.12
C GLY A 29 17.62 7.01 -15.90
N ARG A 30 17.00 5.88 -15.54
CA ARG A 30 17.70 4.63 -15.25
C ARG A 30 17.76 3.76 -16.49
N GLU A 31 18.99 3.43 -16.89
CA GLU A 31 19.30 2.52 -17.99
C GLU A 31 18.65 2.99 -19.31
N GLY A 32 18.90 2.33 -20.43
CA GLY A 32 18.46 2.76 -21.77
C GLY A 32 16.94 2.76 -22.01
N HIS A 33 16.11 2.71 -20.95
CA HIS A 33 14.64 2.69 -21.03
C HIS A 33 14.08 3.97 -21.65
N GLY A 34 14.71 5.12 -21.39
CA GLY A 34 14.33 6.40 -22.01
C GLY A 34 14.61 6.41 -23.52
N GLU A 35 15.83 6.02 -23.92
CA GLU A 35 16.23 5.95 -25.34
C GLU A 35 15.38 4.94 -26.11
N TRP A 36 15.06 3.79 -25.50
CA TRP A 36 14.18 2.79 -26.07
C TRP A 36 12.76 3.35 -26.25
N LEU A 37 12.21 4.02 -25.23
CA LEU A 37 10.89 4.65 -25.36
C LEU A 37 10.88 5.77 -26.39
N GLU A 38 11.95 6.56 -26.53
CA GLU A 38 12.03 7.58 -27.59
C GLU A 38 12.03 6.99 -29.01
N GLU A 39 12.58 5.79 -29.20
CA GLU A 39 12.59 5.10 -30.49
C GLU A 39 11.22 4.49 -30.84
N TYR A 40 10.57 3.81 -29.88
CA TYR A 40 9.35 3.03 -30.13
C TYR A 40 8.05 3.78 -29.78
N ALA A 41 8.10 4.74 -28.85
CA ALA A 41 6.94 5.47 -28.36
C ALA A 41 7.33 6.89 -27.88
N PRO A 42 7.73 7.83 -28.77
CA PRO A 42 8.22 9.15 -28.37
C PRO A 42 7.19 10.00 -27.58
N GLU A 43 5.91 9.70 -27.72
CA GLU A 43 4.79 10.32 -27.00
C GLU A 43 4.40 9.56 -25.71
N TRP A 44 5.27 8.68 -25.21
CA TRP A 44 4.97 7.82 -24.04
C TRP A 44 4.57 8.61 -22.79
N SER A 45 5.11 9.81 -22.58
CA SER A 45 4.80 10.63 -21.40
C SER A 45 3.37 11.19 -21.40
N GLU A 46 2.70 11.21 -22.56
CA GLU A 46 1.33 11.68 -22.72
C GLU A 46 0.33 10.52 -22.84
N CYS A 47 0.83 9.29 -22.96
CA CYS A 47 0.01 8.09 -23.10
C CYS A 47 -0.42 7.54 -21.74
N SER A 48 -1.63 7.00 -21.68
CA SER A 48 -2.05 6.19 -20.54
C SER A 48 -1.26 4.88 -20.50
N PRO A 49 -1.10 4.23 -19.33
CA PRO A 49 -0.40 2.94 -19.22
C PRO A 49 -0.98 1.84 -20.12
N GLU A 50 -2.29 1.86 -20.37
CA GLU A 50 -2.97 0.94 -21.28
C GLU A 50 -2.55 1.18 -22.74
N GLU A 51 -2.66 2.45 -23.19
CA GLU A 51 -2.30 2.87 -24.55
C GLU A 51 -0.81 2.69 -24.83
N LEU A 52 0.03 2.92 -23.82
CA LEU A 52 1.46 2.67 -23.90
C LEU A 52 1.73 1.17 -23.97
N GLY A 53 1.03 0.36 -23.16
CA GLY A 53 1.10 -1.10 -23.15
C GLY A 53 0.82 -1.69 -24.53
N GLU A 54 -0.25 -1.24 -25.19
CA GLU A 54 -0.60 -1.69 -26.55
C GLU A 54 0.46 -1.33 -27.59
N ARG A 55 1.16 -0.20 -27.42
CA ARG A 55 2.25 0.21 -28.31
C ARG A 55 3.54 -0.58 -28.07
N VAL A 56 3.88 -0.88 -26.81
CA VAL A 56 5.15 -1.55 -26.47
C VAL A 56 5.07 -3.07 -26.52
N ALA A 57 3.88 -3.65 -26.30
CA ALA A 57 3.68 -5.10 -26.33
C ALA A 57 4.15 -5.79 -27.63
N PRO A 58 3.93 -5.24 -28.84
CA PRO A 58 4.44 -5.83 -30.09
C PRO A 58 5.97 -5.83 -30.21
N HIS A 59 6.65 -4.99 -29.42
CA HIS A 59 8.11 -4.84 -29.43
C HIS A 59 8.80 -5.57 -28.26
N ALA A 60 8.02 -6.09 -27.31
CA ALA A 60 8.51 -6.83 -26.17
C ALA A 60 8.36 -8.34 -26.40
N GLU A 61 9.26 -9.11 -25.79
CA GLU A 61 9.18 -10.57 -25.83
C GLU A 61 8.01 -11.04 -24.94
N GLU A 62 7.01 -11.69 -25.54
CA GLU A 62 5.93 -12.34 -24.81
C GLU A 62 6.47 -13.60 -24.14
N ILE A 63 6.26 -13.69 -22.83
CA ILE A 63 6.72 -14.80 -21.99
C ILE A 63 5.55 -15.41 -21.23
N GLU A 64 5.66 -16.70 -20.98
CA GLU A 64 4.74 -17.42 -20.11
C GLU A 64 5.07 -17.09 -18.64
N THR A 65 4.54 -15.97 -18.13
CA THR A 65 4.69 -15.64 -16.72
C THR A 65 3.78 -16.53 -15.87
N PRO A 66 4.24 -17.02 -14.70
CA PRO A 66 3.35 -17.66 -13.74
C PRO A 66 2.24 -16.69 -13.34
N GLU A 67 1.00 -17.16 -13.30
CA GLU A 67 -0.17 -16.36 -12.92
C GLU A 67 0.05 -15.77 -11.51
N PHE A 68 0.38 -14.47 -11.44
CA PHE A 68 0.59 -13.79 -10.15
C PHE A 68 -0.73 -13.52 -9.41
N GLU A 69 -1.86 -13.60 -10.12
CA GLU A 69 -3.21 -13.37 -9.60
C GLU A 69 -4.12 -14.57 -9.85
N GLY A 70 -4.07 -15.59 -8.97
CA GLY A 70 -5.11 -16.63 -9.01
C GLY A 70 -4.91 -17.92 -8.25
N THR A 71 -4.64 -17.89 -6.94
CA THR A 71 -5.29 -18.76 -5.92
C THR A 71 -4.40 -18.98 -4.68
N SER A 72 -4.94 -18.55 -3.53
CA SER A 72 -4.80 -19.11 -2.18
C SER A 72 -3.47 -19.78 -1.76
N HIS A 73 -2.83 -19.19 -0.73
CA HIS A 73 -2.14 -19.92 0.34
C HIS A 73 -1.28 -21.12 -0.09
N GLY A 74 -0.12 -20.80 -0.67
CA GLY A 74 0.92 -21.79 -0.97
C GLY A 74 2.32 -21.36 -0.59
N HIS A 75 2.49 -20.44 0.37
CA HIS A 75 3.79 -20.27 1.03
C HIS A 75 4.07 -21.48 1.94
N ASP A 76 4.41 -22.63 1.35
CA ASP A 76 5.28 -23.61 2.00
C ASP A 76 6.75 -23.19 1.75
N HIS A 77 7.05 -21.95 2.11
CA HIS A 77 8.41 -21.56 2.45
C HIS A 77 8.46 -21.53 3.96
N GLY A 78 8.66 -22.71 4.55
CA GLY A 78 8.84 -23.00 5.97
C GLY A 78 8.81 -21.78 6.89
N ARG A 79 7.59 -21.28 7.16
CA ARG A 79 7.40 -20.18 8.09
C ARG A 79 7.48 -20.76 9.51
N PRO A 80 8.52 -20.45 10.30
CA PRO A 80 8.58 -20.91 11.68
C PRO A 80 7.50 -20.17 12.48
N GLY A 81 6.34 -20.79 12.63
CA GLY A 81 5.26 -20.30 13.46
C GLY A 81 4.53 -19.06 12.92
N GLY A 82 3.28 -18.88 13.35
CA GLY A 82 2.51 -17.68 13.01
C GLY A 82 3.24 -16.38 13.37
N LEU A 83 2.74 -15.25 12.86
CA LEU A 83 3.29 -13.90 13.10
C LEU A 83 3.62 -13.67 14.58
N GLU A 84 2.77 -14.18 15.47
CA GLU A 84 2.93 -14.15 16.92
C GLU A 84 4.15 -14.95 17.42
N GLN A 85 4.37 -16.15 16.88
CA GLN A 85 5.55 -16.97 17.16
C GLN A 85 6.82 -16.35 16.57
N GLY A 86 6.76 -15.78 15.38
CA GLY A 86 7.86 -15.04 14.76
C GLY A 86 8.29 -13.82 15.57
N LEU A 87 7.32 -13.02 16.06
CA LEU A 87 7.59 -11.92 16.98
C LEU A 87 8.18 -12.42 18.31
N ALA A 88 7.65 -13.52 18.86
CA ALA A 88 8.12 -14.09 20.12
C ALA A 88 9.53 -14.69 20.01
N GLN A 89 9.97 -15.12 18.82
CA GLN A 89 11.33 -15.59 18.56
C GLN A 89 12.28 -14.43 18.25
N GLN A 90 11.79 -13.39 17.57
CA GLN A 90 12.57 -12.17 17.32
C GLN A 90 12.86 -11.38 18.61
N SER A 91 11.90 -11.31 19.55
CA SER A 91 12.08 -10.65 20.84
C SER A 91 13.05 -11.37 21.78
N ARG A 92 13.24 -12.68 21.58
CA ARG A 92 14.17 -13.52 22.38
C ARG A 92 15.56 -13.62 21.77
N GLN A 93 15.80 -13.07 20.58
CA GLN A 93 17.09 -13.14 19.90
C GLN A 93 17.98 -11.96 20.35
N PRO A 94 19.03 -12.17 21.17
CA PRO A 94 19.99 -11.14 21.54
C PRO A 94 20.93 -10.86 20.35
N GLY A 95 20.41 -10.18 19.32
CA GLY A 95 21.12 -9.97 18.06
C GLY A 95 20.86 -8.64 17.36
N ARG A 96 19.89 -7.83 17.82
CA ARG A 96 19.94 -6.40 17.53
C ARG A 96 20.97 -5.82 18.49
N GLY A 97 22.10 -5.37 17.94
CA GLY A 97 23.23 -4.82 18.70
C GLY A 97 22.75 -3.91 19.82
N SER A 98 23.44 -3.98 20.97
CA SER A 98 23.16 -3.17 22.16
C SER A 98 22.82 -1.74 21.71
N LEU A 99 21.59 -1.31 21.98
CA LEU A 99 21.19 0.07 21.71
C LEU A 99 22.22 0.97 22.39
N SER A 100 22.75 1.96 21.66
CA SER A 100 23.63 2.93 22.28
C SER A 100 22.86 3.67 23.38
N THR A 101 23.54 4.12 24.43
CA THR A 101 22.93 4.88 25.53
C THR A 101 22.14 6.10 25.04
N ALA A 102 22.56 6.72 23.94
CA ALA A 102 21.83 7.80 23.28
C ALA A 102 20.49 7.33 22.68
N ALA A 103 20.46 6.15 22.04
CA ALA A 103 19.24 5.56 21.49
C ALA A 103 18.29 5.11 22.61
N GLU A 104 18.81 4.55 23.71
CA GLU A 104 18.03 4.19 24.89
C GLU A 104 17.37 5.42 25.52
N SER A 105 18.12 6.52 25.68
CA SER A 105 17.61 7.78 26.22
C SER A 105 16.51 8.39 25.34
N ALA A 106 16.68 8.37 24.02
CA ALA A 106 15.68 8.91 23.09
C ALA A 106 14.36 8.12 23.13
N LEU A 107 14.43 6.78 23.22
CA LEU A 107 13.23 5.94 23.36
C LEU A 107 12.52 6.17 24.70
N GLN A 108 13.27 6.37 25.78
CA GLN A 108 12.71 6.67 27.09
C GLN A 108 12.00 8.03 27.11
N GLU A 109 12.60 9.06 26.51
CA GLU A 109 12.00 10.40 26.40
C GLU A 109 10.69 10.36 25.60
N ALA A 110 10.68 9.65 24.46
CA ALA A 110 9.49 9.47 23.64
C ALA A 110 8.36 8.78 24.42
N GLN A 111 8.67 7.71 25.17
CA GLN A 111 7.69 7.01 26.01
C GLN A 111 7.12 7.92 27.10
N GLU A 112 7.93 8.80 27.70
CA GLU A 112 7.49 9.74 28.72
C GLU A 112 6.53 10.79 28.15
N MET A 113 6.80 11.31 26.95
CA MET A 113 5.87 12.20 26.24
C MET A 113 4.53 11.52 25.94
N THR A 114 4.56 10.28 25.44
CA THR A 114 3.33 9.51 25.18
C THR A 114 2.53 9.25 26.46
N ARG A 115 3.21 8.95 27.58
CA ARG A 115 2.54 8.75 28.87
C ARG A 115 1.88 10.04 29.37
N ARG A 116 2.56 11.19 29.28
CA ARG A 116 1.97 12.49 29.65
C ARG A 116 0.74 12.82 28.81
N MET A 117 0.77 12.57 27.50
CA MET A 117 -0.39 12.80 26.63
C MET A 117 -1.59 11.90 27.00
N HIS A 118 -1.34 10.65 27.38
CA HIS A 118 -2.41 9.73 27.81
C HIS A 118 -2.99 10.11 29.17
N ASP A 119 -2.15 10.56 30.11
CA ASP A 119 -2.57 11.01 31.45
C ASP A 119 -3.43 12.28 31.37
N ASP A 120 -2.99 13.27 30.58
CA ASP A 120 -3.72 14.53 30.32
C ASP A 120 -5.07 14.28 29.61
N SER A 121 -5.12 13.28 28.71
CA SER A 121 -6.36 12.87 28.05
C SER A 121 -7.34 12.15 29.00
N ALA A 122 -6.83 11.37 29.97
CA ALA A 122 -7.66 10.65 30.93
C ALA A 122 -8.24 11.57 32.03
N GLU A 123 -7.51 12.63 32.39
CA GLU A 123 -8.02 13.67 33.31
C GLU A 123 -9.13 14.50 32.65
N SER A 124 -9.13 14.68 31.32
CA SER A 124 -10.22 15.36 30.59
C SER A 124 -11.47 14.52 30.34
N ASP A 125 -11.39 13.19 30.42
CA ASP A 125 -12.51 12.26 30.14
C ASP A 125 -13.36 11.95 31.39
N SER A 126 -12.93 12.38 32.58
CA SER A 126 -13.59 12.05 33.86
C SER A 126 -14.64 13.08 34.34
N GLU A 127 -14.93 14.15 33.57
CA GLU A 127 -15.80 15.26 34.02
C GLU A 127 -17.10 15.48 33.21
N GLU A 128 -17.52 14.59 32.30
CA GLU A 128 -18.80 14.75 31.58
C GLU A 128 -19.55 13.42 31.39
N VAL A 129 -20.33 13.00 32.40
CA VAL A 129 -21.65 12.34 32.21
C VAL A 129 -22.45 12.40 33.51
N ALA A 130 -23.08 13.54 33.78
CA ALA A 130 -24.22 13.62 34.68
C ALA A 130 -25.23 14.61 34.09
N ASP A 131 -26.48 14.13 33.97
CA ASP A 131 -27.71 14.90 33.69
C ASP A 131 -27.88 15.48 32.26
N GLU A 132 -29.03 15.47 31.59
CA GLU A 132 -30.42 15.28 32.04
C GLU A 132 -31.32 15.00 30.80
N GLU A 133 -32.38 14.22 30.99
CA GLU A 133 -33.48 14.04 30.02
C GLU A 133 -34.17 15.36 29.68
N THR A 134 -34.47 15.64 28.40
CA THR A 134 -35.65 16.44 28.04
C THR A 134 -36.31 16.01 26.72
N ALA A 135 -37.47 15.38 26.90
CA ALA A 135 -38.75 15.59 26.23
C ALA A 135 -38.88 15.61 24.69
N GLU A 136 -39.65 14.62 24.24
CA GLU A 136 -40.48 14.56 23.03
C GLU A 136 -41.10 15.92 22.62
N THR A 137 -41.14 16.19 21.31
CA THR A 137 -42.20 17.00 20.72
C THR A 137 -42.62 16.41 19.38
N ASP A 138 -43.76 15.72 19.46
CA ASP A 138 -44.71 15.45 18.40
C ASP A 138 -45.19 16.75 17.72
N ASP A 139 -45.15 16.86 16.39
CA ASP A 139 -46.21 17.50 15.58
C ASP A 139 -46.01 17.26 14.08
N GLY A 140 -47.06 16.78 13.40
CA GLY A 140 -47.01 16.18 12.06
C GLY A 140 -47.33 17.09 10.85
N SER A 141 -47.83 16.43 9.80
CA SER A 141 -48.27 16.93 8.46
C SER A 141 -47.17 16.84 7.37
N THR A 142 -47.32 16.12 6.26
CA THR A 142 -48.50 15.98 5.40
C THR A 142 -48.33 14.81 4.42
N GLU A 143 -49.44 14.14 4.15
CA GLU A 143 -49.66 13.16 3.09
C GLU A 143 -49.14 13.62 1.71
N ARG A 144 -48.56 12.68 0.96
CA ARG A 144 -48.59 12.69 -0.51
C ARG A 144 -48.85 11.28 -1.01
N GLU A 145 -50.12 10.97 -1.18
CA GLU A 145 -50.58 10.06 -2.23
C GLU A 145 -50.14 10.65 -3.59
N ASN A 146 -49.43 9.89 -4.45
CA ASN A 146 -49.95 9.48 -5.76
C ASN A 146 -48.94 8.69 -6.62
N GLU A 147 -49.39 7.52 -7.08
CA GLU A 147 -49.23 6.87 -8.40
C GLU A 147 -47.87 6.89 -9.15
N ASN A 148 -47.26 5.71 -9.37
CA ASN A 148 -47.09 5.15 -10.74
C ASN A 148 -46.56 3.69 -10.75
N ALA A 149 -47.25 2.85 -11.56
CA ALA A 149 -46.87 1.56 -12.16
C ALA A 149 -46.75 0.29 -11.28
#